data_AF-H6WP10-F1
#
_entry.id   AF-H6WP10-F1
#
_cell.length_a   1.000
_cell.length_b   1.000
_cell.length_c   1.000
_cell.angle_alpha   90.00
_cell.angle_beta   90.00
_cell.angle_gamma   90.00
#
_symmetry.space_group_name_H-M   'P 1'
#
loop_
_entity.id
_entity.type
_entity.pdbx_description
1 polymer ?
#
loop_
_entity_poly.entity_id
_entity_poly.type
_entity_poly.pdbx_seq_one_letter_code
_entity_poly.pdbx_strand_id
1 'polypeptide(L)'
;MKSLGDEYIASGGRLIVIDLETCSGIDSTFMGTLAGLARRLMPIDGAVQIASPSERCLSALESLGLDALLSIEPPTAPWRGKVEQIRANLGTETTPAVHLDARDQTLHVLDSHLTLSELSEENEEKFRNVTDCLKDELKRQKDQ
;
A
#
# COMPACT_ATOMS: atom_id res chain seq x y z
N MET A 1 -2.84 -1.04 -10.64
CA MET A 1 -3.35 -0.40 -9.42
C MET A 1 -2.96 1.09 -9.33
N LYS A 2 -1.66 1.44 -9.37
CA LYS A 2 -1.19 2.84 -9.27
C LYS A 2 -1.89 3.80 -10.25
N SER A 3 -1.86 3.54 -11.56
CA SER A 3 -2.50 4.40 -12.57
C SER A 3 -4.00 4.59 -12.36
N LEU A 4 -4.71 3.52 -11.97
CA LEU A 4 -6.15 3.56 -11.71
C LEU A 4 -6.50 4.44 -10.50
N GLY A 5 -5.72 4.32 -9.42
CA GLY A 5 -5.87 5.17 -8.24
C GLY A 5 -5.56 6.64 -8.57
N ASP A 6 -4.57 6.88 -9.43
CA ASP A 6 -4.18 8.22 -9.83
C ASP A 6 -5.26 8.94 -10.64
N GLU A 7 -5.85 8.25 -11.61
CA GLU A 7 -6.98 8.76 -12.40
C GLU A 7 -8.22 8.99 -11.54
N TYR A 8 -8.51 8.07 -10.61
CA TYR A 8 -9.63 8.22 -9.68
C TYR A 8 -9.47 9.47 -8.78
N ILE A 9 -8.29 9.67 -8.21
CA ILE A 9 -7.98 10.85 -7.40
C ILE A 9 -8.08 12.12 -8.25
N ALA A 10 -7.56 12.11 -9.48
CA ALA A 10 -7.64 13.24 -10.40
C ALA A 10 -9.10 13.59 -10.78
N SER A 11 -10.00 12.60 -10.83
CA SER A 11 -11.43 12.79 -11.05
C SER A 11 -12.20 13.34 -9.84
N GLY A 12 -11.52 13.58 -8.72
CA GLY A 12 -12.11 14.06 -7.46
C GLY A 12 -12.52 12.96 -6.49
N GLY A 13 -12.14 11.70 -6.77
CA GLY A 13 -12.33 10.57 -5.88
C GLY A 13 -11.53 10.71 -4.59
N ARG A 14 -12.15 10.39 -3.45
CA ARG A 14 -11.55 10.58 -2.11
C ARG A 14 -11.51 9.32 -1.25
N LEU A 15 -12.21 8.27 -1.66
CA LEU A 15 -12.26 7.02 -0.92
C LEU A 15 -11.88 5.87 -1.84
N ILE A 16 -10.75 5.24 -1.54
CA ILE A 16 -10.33 4.01 -2.21
C ILE A 16 -10.52 2.85 -1.22
N VAL A 17 -11.26 1.83 -1.63
CA VAL A 17 -11.49 0.62 -0.83
C VAL A 17 -10.76 -0.54 -1.50
N ILE A 18 -9.99 -1.29 -0.72
CA ILE A 18 -9.19 -2.41 -1.20
C ILE A 18 -9.62 -3.66 -0.46
N ASP A 19 -10.19 -4.59 -1.22
CA ASP A 19 -10.65 -5.88 -0.73
C ASP A 19 -9.52 -6.91 -0.78
N LEU A 20 -9.23 -7.51 0.37
CA LEU A 20 -8.15 -8.46 0.55
C LEU A 20 -8.65 -9.89 0.78
N GLU A 21 -9.94 -10.20 0.57
CA GLU A 21 -10.47 -11.55 0.82
C GLU A 21 -9.68 -12.64 0.10
N THR A 22 -9.32 -12.43 -1.17
CA THR A 22 -8.57 -13.40 -1.97
C THR A 22 -7.07 -13.21 -1.90
N CYS A 23 -6.58 -12.33 -1.02
CA CYS A 23 -5.16 -12.00 -0.89
C CYS A 23 -4.50 -12.94 0.14
N SER A 24 -3.63 -13.83 -0.32
CA SER A 24 -2.95 -14.84 0.52
C SER A 24 -1.69 -14.32 1.19
N GLY A 25 -1.26 -13.10 0.84
CA GLY A 25 -0.11 -12.42 1.40
C GLY A 25 0.09 -11.09 0.70
N ILE A 26 0.71 -10.16 1.42
CA ILE A 26 1.04 -8.84 0.89
C ILE A 26 2.55 -8.81 0.63
N ASP A 27 2.94 -8.41 -0.58
CA ASP A 27 4.34 -8.15 -0.93
C ASP A 27 4.68 -6.66 -0.82
N SER A 28 5.98 -6.36 -0.86
CA SER A 28 6.50 -5.01 -0.68
C SER A 28 6.05 -4.02 -1.76
N THR A 29 5.66 -4.50 -2.94
CA THR A 29 5.16 -3.67 -4.04
C THR A 29 3.72 -3.23 -3.79
N PHE A 30 2.89 -4.14 -3.29
CA PHE A 30 1.53 -3.82 -2.87
C PHE A 30 1.54 -2.76 -1.76
N MET A 31 2.44 -2.92 -0.79
CA MET A 31 2.55 -2.02 0.38
C MET A 31 3.01 -0.63 -0.01
N GLY A 32 4.02 -0.52 -0.88
CA GLY A 32 4.45 0.76 -1.43
C GLY A 32 3.35 1.48 -2.21
N THR A 33 2.55 0.73 -2.96
CA THR A 33 1.40 1.27 -3.68
C THR A 33 0.32 1.80 -2.72
N LEU A 34 -0.01 1.04 -1.66
CA LEU A 34 -0.96 1.49 -0.64
C LEU A 34 -0.50 2.76 0.07
N ALA A 35 0.76 2.81 0.49
CA ALA A 35 1.37 3.96 1.14
C ALA A 35 1.31 5.20 0.23
N GLY A 36 1.68 5.03 -1.04
CA GLY A 36 1.65 6.10 -2.03
C GLY A 36 0.23 6.64 -2.29
N LEU A 37 -0.78 5.76 -2.36
CA LEU A 37 -2.19 6.17 -2.50
C LEU A 37 -2.69 6.91 -1.25
N ALA A 38 -2.42 6.39 -0.06
CA ALA A 38 -2.81 7.03 1.19
C ALA A 38 -2.20 8.43 1.34
N ARG A 39 -0.91 8.59 1.04
CA ARG A 39 -0.20 9.89 1.08
C ARG A 39 -0.75 10.91 0.09
N ARG A 40 -1.29 10.48 -1.04
CA ARG A 40 -1.92 11.37 -2.03
C ARG A 40 -3.35 11.76 -1.69
N LEU A 41 -4.06 10.90 -0.97
CA LEU A 41 -5.42 11.16 -0.51
C LEU A 41 -5.44 12.04 0.75
N MET A 42 -4.41 11.95 1.61
CA MET A 42 -4.33 12.71 2.86
C MET A 42 -4.50 14.24 2.68
N PRO A 43 -3.84 14.94 1.73
CA PRO A 43 -3.99 16.39 1.55
C PRO A 43 -5.39 16.83 1.09
N ILE A 44 -6.19 15.91 0.55
CA ILE A 44 -7.54 16.18 0.05
C ILE A 44 -8.63 15.57 0.94
N ASP A 45 -8.29 15.26 2.20
CA ASP A 45 -9.18 14.64 3.19
C ASP A 45 -9.81 13.34 2.66
N GLY A 46 -9.00 12.56 1.93
CA GLY A 46 -9.34 11.25 1.43
C GLY A 46 -8.73 10.14 2.26
N ALA A 47 -9.21 8.91 2.06
CA ALA A 47 -8.77 7.74 2.81
C ALA A 47 -8.65 6.50 1.93
N VAL A 48 -7.74 5.62 2.32
CA VAL A 48 -7.68 4.24 1.84
C VAL A 48 -8.25 3.33 2.93
N GLN A 49 -9.22 2.50 2.57
CA GLN A 49 -9.86 1.55 3.48
C GLN A 49 -9.58 0.12 3.04
N ILE A 50 -9.28 -0.75 4.01
CA ILE A 50 -9.04 -2.17 3.78
C ILE A 50 -10.29 -2.96 4.19
N ALA A 51 -10.75 -3.84 3.30
CA ALA A 51 -11.88 -4.74 3.53
C ALA A 51 -11.40 -6.21 3.57
N SER A 52 -11.91 -6.98 4.52
CA SER A 52 -11.66 -8.44 4.63
C SER A 52 -10.18 -8.87 4.57
N PRO A 53 -9.26 -8.24 5.32
CA PRO A 53 -7.88 -8.72 5.39
C PRO A 53 -7.82 -10.10 6.07
N SER A 54 -6.99 -11.01 5.54
CA SER A 54 -6.58 -12.19 6.30
C SER A 54 -5.67 -11.80 7.48
N GLU A 55 -5.59 -12.62 8.53
CA GLU A 55 -4.70 -12.37 9.67
C GLU A 55 -3.25 -12.13 9.25
N ARG A 56 -2.79 -12.86 8.22
CA ARG A 56 -1.46 -12.70 7.65
C ARG A 56 -1.28 -11.33 6.99
N CYS A 57 -2.29 -10.86 6.26
CA CYS A 57 -2.27 -9.54 5.64
C CYS A 57 -2.29 -8.43 6.70
N LEU A 58 -3.12 -8.58 7.73
CA LEU A 58 -3.20 -7.66 8.85
C LEU A 58 -1.84 -7.52 9.55
N SER A 59 -1.25 -8.65 9.94
CA SER A 59 0.06 -8.67 10.60
C SER A 59 1.17 -8.05 9.74
N ALA A 60 1.12 -8.22 8.42
CA ALA A 60 2.06 -7.57 7.50
C ALA A 60 1.87 -6.04 7.46
N LEU A 61 0.63 -5.55 7.41
CA LEU A 61 0.32 -4.11 7.43
C LEU A 61 0.78 -3.45 8.74
N GLU A 62 0.48 -4.09 9.87
CA GLU A 62 0.86 -3.62 11.21
C GLU A 62 2.39 -3.61 11.40
N SER A 63 3.08 -4.68 10.96
CA SER A 63 4.53 -4.79 11.09
C SER A 63 5.28 -3.66 10.36
N LEU A 64 4.63 -3.04 9.37
CA LEU A 64 5.18 -1.96 8.56
C LEU A 64 4.65 -0.58 8.93
N GLY A 65 3.73 -0.48 9.91
CA GLY A 65 3.14 0.78 10.33
C GLY A 65 2.16 1.37 9.31
N LEU A 66 1.64 0.58 8.37
CA LEU A 66 0.65 1.05 7.39
C LEU A 66 -0.74 1.19 7.99
N ASP A 67 -1.01 0.51 9.10
CA ASP A 67 -2.20 0.68 9.92
C ASP A 67 -2.37 2.13 10.45
N ALA A 68 -1.29 2.91 10.52
CA ALA A 68 -1.36 4.34 10.84
C ALA A 68 -1.85 5.22 9.67
N LEU A 69 -1.75 4.74 8.43
CA LEU A 69 -2.11 5.48 7.21
C LEU A 69 -3.40 4.97 6.56
N LEU A 70 -3.80 3.74 6.88
CA LEU A 70 -4.92 3.04 6.28
C LEU A 70 -5.99 2.78 7.34
N SER A 71 -7.25 2.87 6.94
CA SER A 71 -8.37 2.48 7.81
C SER A 71 -8.74 1.03 7.56
N ILE A 72 -8.39 0.14 8.49
CA ILE A 72 -8.72 -1.28 8.40
C ILE A 72 -10.13 -1.51 8.92
N GLU A 73 -11.01 -1.99 8.04
CA GLU A 73 -12.41 -2.29 8.33
C GLU A 73 -13.10 -1.29 9.28
N PRO A 74 -13.14 0.02 8.96
CA PRO A 74 -13.71 1.00 9.87
C PRO A 74 -15.20 0.70 10.12
N PRO A 75 -15.72 0.86 11.34
CA PRO A 75 -17.13 0.54 11.64
C PRO A 75 -18.12 1.37 10.82
N THR A 76 -17.74 2.59 10.43
CA THR A 76 -18.53 3.54 9.67
C THR A 76 -18.34 3.44 8.15
N ALA A 77 -17.65 2.40 7.66
CA ALA A 77 -17.38 2.26 6.23
C ALA A 77 -18.68 2.16 5.41
N PRO A 78 -18.84 2.96 4.33
CA PRO A 78 -20.05 2.97 3.50
C PRO A 78 -20.29 1.69 2.69
N TRP A 79 -19.25 0.85 2.60
CA TRP A 79 -19.25 -0.45 1.91
C TRP A 79 -19.58 -1.63 2.84
N ARG A 80 -19.61 -1.44 4.18
CA ARG A 80 -20.01 -2.53 5.09
C ARG A 80 -21.42 -3.01 4.78
N GLY A 81 -21.61 -4.33 4.78
CA GLY A 81 -22.89 -4.98 4.44
C GLY A 81 -23.23 -4.97 2.95
N LYS A 82 -22.34 -4.45 2.09
CA LYS A 82 -22.48 -4.47 0.62
C LYS A 82 -21.31 -5.16 -0.07
N VAL A 83 -20.38 -5.74 0.69
CA VAL A 83 -19.11 -6.27 0.17
C VAL A 83 -19.36 -7.34 -0.89
N GLU A 84 -20.26 -8.27 -0.63
CA GLU A 84 -20.60 -9.36 -1.55
C GLU A 84 -21.24 -8.83 -2.83
N GLN A 85 -22.06 -7.79 -2.74
CA GLN A 85 -22.67 -7.13 -3.90
C GLN A 85 -21.62 -6.37 -4.72
N ILE A 86 -20.66 -5.71 -4.06
CA ILE A 86 -19.56 -5.02 -4.73
C ILE A 86 -18.70 -6.05 -5.47
N ARG A 87 -18.31 -7.15 -4.82
CA ARG A 87 -17.56 -8.25 -5.45
C ARG A 87 -18.26 -8.83 -6.66
N ALA A 88 -19.56 -9.09 -6.56
CA ALA A 88 -20.34 -9.62 -7.68
C ALA A 88 -20.38 -8.68 -8.90
N ASN A 89 -20.18 -7.37 -8.69
CA ASN A 89 -20.15 -6.36 -9.75
C ASN A 89 -18.73 -5.98 -10.20
N LEU A 90 -17.68 -6.44 -9.51
CA LEU A 90 -16.30 -6.24 -9.95
C LEU A 90 -16.02 -7.14 -11.15
N GLY A 91 -15.65 -6.54 -12.28
CA GLY A 91 -15.16 -7.29 -13.44
C GLY A 91 -13.83 -7.98 -13.13
N THR A 92 -13.60 -9.15 -13.70
CA THR A 92 -12.29 -9.83 -13.64
C THR A 92 -11.31 -9.18 -14.62
N GLU A 93 -10.84 -7.98 -14.30
CA GLU A 93 -9.69 -7.37 -14.98
C GLU A 93 -8.42 -7.90 -14.31
N THR A 94 -7.93 -9.04 -14.78
CA THR A 94 -6.65 -9.59 -14.33
C THR A 94 -5.53 -8.81 -15.00
N THR A 95 -5.09 -7.68 -14.43
CA THR A 95 -3.83 -7.08 -14.84
C THR A 95 -2.71 -8.09 -14.60
N PRO A 96 -1.86 -8.42 -15.59
CA PRO A 96 -0.72 -9.29 -15.39
C PRO A 96 0.13 -8.76 -14.24
N ALA A 97 0.58 -9.65 -13.35
CA ALA A 97 1.58 -9.28 -12.35
C ALA A 97 2.80 -8.72 -13.08
N VAL A 98 3.06 -7.43 -12.91
CA VAL A 98 4.27 -6.81 -13.43
C VAL A 98 5.41 -7.32 -12.56
N HIS A 99 6.16 -8.30 -13.05
CA HIS A 99 7.43 -8.69 -12.44
C HIS A 99 8.38 -7.52 -12.63
N LEU A 100 8.48 -6.67 -11.61
CA LEU A 100 9.58 -5.72 -11.47
C LEU A 100 10.88 -6.51 -11.32
N ASP A 101 11.96 -6.05 -11.94
CA ASP A 101 13.26 -6.66 -11.69
C ASP A 101 13.69 -6.45 -10.22
N ALA A 102 14.64 -7.23 -9.73
CA ALA A 102 15.05 -7.19 -8.32
C ALA A 102 15.53 -5.80 -7.88
N ARG A 103 16.05 -5.01 -8.81
CA ARG A 103 16.57 -3.67 -8.55
C ARG A 103 15.43 -2.66 -8.41
N ASP A 104 14.47 -2.70 -9.31
CA ASP A 104 13.26 -1.87 -9.29
C ASP A 104 12.39 -2.20 -8.08
N GLN A 105 12.32 -3.48 -7.67
CA GLN A 105 11.72 -3.86 -6.40
C GLN A 105 12.44 -3.19 -5.23
N THR A 106 13.77 -3.31 -5.15
CA THR A 106 14.56 -2.73 -4.04
C THR A 106 14.44 -1.21 -3.98
N LEU A 107 14.44 -0.52 -5.13
CA LEU A 107 14.19 0.91 -5.24
C LEU A 107 12.79 1.28 -4.72
N HIS A 108 11.78 0.50 -5.10
CA HIS A 108 10.40 0.77 -4.70
C HIS A 108 10.18 0.56 -3.20
N VAL A 109 10.81 -0.48 -2.62
CA VAL A 109 10.78 -0.71 -1.17
C VAL A 109 11.49 0.42 -0.43
N LEU A 110 12.65 0.87 -0.92
CA LEU A 110 13.36 1.99 -0.32
C LEU A 110 12.53 3.28 -0.35
N ASP A 111 11.90 3.60 -1.48
CA ASP A 111 11.05 4.78 -1.64
C ASP A 111 9.87 4.77 -0.66
N SER A 112 9.30 3.59 -0.43
CA SER A 112 8.20 3.37 0.52
C SER A 112 8.65 3.58 1.97
N HIS A 113 9.80 3.04 2.37
CA HIS A 113 10.32 3.24 3.72
C HIS A 113 10.79 4.68 3.97
N LEU A 114 11.41 5.34 2.99
CA LEU A 114 11.75 6.77 3.07
C LEU A 114 10.48 7.62 3.23
N THR A 115 9.46 7.31 2.44
CA THR A 115 8.15 7.96 2.52
C THR A 115 7.55 7.80 3.91
N LEU A 116 7.65 6.62 4.53
CA LEU A 116 7.13 6.37 5.89
C LEU A 116 7.97 7.06 6.97
N SER A 117 9.29 7.11 6.81
CA SER A 117 10.22 7.81 7.70
C SER A 117 10.00 9.32 7.71
N GLU A 118 9.69 9.93 6.56
CA GLU A 118 9.38 11.36 6.46
C GLU A 118 8.11 11.79 7.20
N LEU A 119 7.25 10.84 7.58
CA LEU A 119 5.93 11.13 8.15
C LEU A 119 5.95 11.27 9.69
N SER A 120 6.99 10.81 10.37
CA SER A 120 7.13 10.92 11.84
C SER A 120 8.57 10.63 12.25
N GLU A 121 9.11 11.37 13.22
CA GLU A 121 10.44 11.08 13.82
C GLU A 121 10.51 9.65 14.40
N GLU A 122 9.38 9.14 14.92
CA GLU A 122 9.28 7.75 15.41
C GLU A 122 9.43 6.73 14.26
N ASN A 123 8.86 7.03 13.09
CA ASN A 123 9.02 6.20 11.90
C ASN A 123 10.42 6.35 11.29
N GLU A 124 11.04 7.52 11.39
CA GLU A 124 12.43 7.72 10.99
C GLU A 124 13.35 6.80 11.77
N GLU A 125 13.28 6.80 13.11
CA GLU A 125 14.10 5.90 13.94
C GLU A 125 13.78 4.43 13.68
N LYS A 126 12.49 4.07 13.59
CA LYS A 126 12.05 2.69 13.41
C LYS A 126 12.50 2.09 12.07
N PHE A 127 12.55 2.90 11.01
CA PHE A 127 12.88 2.43 9.66
C PHE A 127 14.30 2.77 9.20
N ARG A 128 15.08 3.55 9.95
CA ARG A 128 16.46 3.92 9.61
C ARG A 128 17.30 2.71 9.19
N ASN A 129 17.34 1.67 10.03
CA ASN A 129 18.10 0.45 9.76
C ASN A 129 17.66 -0.25 8.46
N VAL A 130 16.36 -0.23 8.15
CA VAL A 130 15.81 -0.85 6.94
C VAL A 130 16.15 -0.02 5.71
N THR A 131 15.99 1.31 5.78
CA THR A 131 16.35 2.21 4.67
C THR A 131 17.85 2.17 4.36
N ASP A 132 18.71 2.07 5.37
CA ASP A 132 20.16 1.99 5.19
C ASP A 132 20.57 0.66 4.57
N CYS A 133 19.97 -0.45 5.00
CA CYS A 133 20.21 -1.76 4.42
C CYS A 133 19.81 -1.79 2.93
N LEU A 134 18.65 -1.24 2.58
CA LEU A 134 18.17 -1.16 1.19
C LEU A 134 19.02 -0.23 0.31
N LYS A 135 19.50 0.89 0.85
CA LYS A 135 20.45 1.79 0.15
C LYS A 135 21.77 1.07 -0.15
N ASP A 136 22.27 0.28 0.80
CA ASP A 136 23.52 -0.47 0.63
C ASP A 136 23.36 -1.64 -0.37
N GLU A 137 22.22 -2.32 -0.35
CA GLU A 137 21.84 -3.34 -1.34
C GLU A 137 21.82 -2.74 -2.76
N LEU A 138 21.22 -1.55 -2.94
CA LEU A 138 21.18 -0.86 -4.23
C LEU A 138 22.55 -0.40 -4.73
N LYS A 139 23.47 -0.07 -3.82
CA LYS A 139 24.86 0.24 -4.17
C LYS A 139 25.59 -1.01 -4.66
N ARG A 140 25.46 -2.14 -3.94
CA ARG A 140 26.08 -3.42 -4.35
C ARG A 140 25.58 -3.90 -5.71
N GLN A 141 24.30 -3.69 -6.01
CA GLN A 141 23.70 -4.00 -7.31
C GLN A 141 24.07 -3.01 -8.42
N LYS A 142 24.75 -1.89 -8.12
CA LYS A 142 25.29 -0.93 -9.11
C LYS A 142 26.72 -1.26 -9.53
N ASP A 143 27.45 -1.98 -8.69
CA ASP A 143 28.87 -2.31 -8.85
C ASP A 143 29.09 -3.69 -9.50
N GLN A 144 28.03 -4.32 -10.00
CA GLN A 144 28.01 -5.62 -10.67
C GLN A 144 27.46 -5.49 -12.10
#